data_AF-A0A0E3SEH5-F1
#
_entry.id   AF-A0A0E3SEH5-F1
#
_cell.length_a   1.000
_cell.length_b   1.000
_cell.length_c   1.000
_cell.angle_alpha   90.00
_cell.angle_beta   90.00
_cell.angle_gamma   90.00
#
_symmetry.space_group_name_H-M   'P 1'
#
loop_
_entity.id
_entity.type
_entity.pdbx_description
1 polymer ?
#
loop_
_entity_poly.entity_id
_entity_poly.type
_entity_poly.pdbx_seq_one_letter_code
_entity_poly.pdbx_strand_id
1 'polypeptide(L)'
;MYFAVAFMIVFALWYGIWGVLSAYLGCMIGAGVLADMPFSLNVIWSTADLWQALIPLTAFAYFKANIRLRTKRDWGIFLLFGCFLNNLIGALWGALTIVVVGMVPGTEFFVTFQNWFTGNIITTLVIVPFCLRYITPYIQQTKSYVQNYWI
;
A
#
# COMPACT_ATOMS: atom_id res chain seq x y z
N MET A 1 -4.69 -0.67 -13.47
CA MET A 1 -4.17 0.35 -12.53
C MET A 1 -4.87 0.17 -11.20
N TYR A 2 -4.14 0.00 -10.10
CA TYR A 2 -4.71 -0.37 -8.80
C TYR A 2 -4.84 0.86 -7.89
N PHE A 3 -5.99 1.53 -7.93
CA PHE A 3 -6.22 2.78 -7.19
C PHE A 3 -6.16 2.63 -5.67
N ALA A 4 -6.55 1.46 -5.16
CA ALA A 4 -6.62 1.19 -3.74
C ALA A 4 -5.26 1.33 -3.04
N VAL A 5 -4.15 1.15 -3.77
CA VAL A 5 -2.78 1.29 -3.24
C VAL A 5 -2.55 2.61 -2.52
N ALA A 6 -3.00 3.72 -3.11
CA ALA A 6 -2.78 5.03 -2.52
C ALA A 6 -3.59 5.18 -1.23
N PHE A 7 -4.85 4.72 -1.23
CA PHE A 7 -5.72 4.82 -0.07
C PHE A 7 -5.25 3.93 1.07
N MET A 8 -4.77 2.72 0.81
CA MET A 8 -4.22 1.88 1.87
C MET A 8 -3.00 2.50 2.54
N ILE A 9 -2.10 3.13 1.78
CA ILE A 9 -0.95 3.84 2.34
C ILE A 9 -1.41 5.01 3.21
N VAL A 10 -2.34 5.81 2.69
CA VAL A 10 -2.90 6.97 3.40
C VAL A 10 -3.59 6.52 4.70
N PHE A 11 -4.42 5.49 4.62
CA PHE A 11 -5.16 4.96 5.78
C PHE A 11 -4.23 4.31 6.79
N ALA A 12 -3.17 3.60 6.37
CA ALA A 12 -2.15 3.12 7.27
C ALA A 12 -1.46 4.28 8.01
N LEU A 13 -1.13 5.37 7.32
CA LEU A 13 -0.50 6.53 7.96
C LEU A 13 -1.46 7.33 8.86
N TRP A 14 -2.77 7.28 8.63
CA TRP A 14 -3.78 7.95 9.48
C TRP A 14 -4.23 7.10 10.66
N TYR A 15 -4.30 5.78 10.48
CA TYR A 15 -4.94 4.84 11.41
C TYR A 15 -3.98 3.76 11.95
N GLY A 16 -2.69 3.86 11.65
CA GLY A 16 -1.66 2.95 12.12
C GLY A 16 -1.88 1.51 11.65
N ILE A 17 -1.61 0.55 12.53
CA ILE A 17 -1.74 -0.88 12.22
C ILE A 17 -3.16 -1.27 11.78
N TRP A 18 -4.20 -0.57 12.24
CA TRP A 18 -5.58 -0.81 11.80
C TRP A 18 -5.78 -0.50 10.33
N GLY A 19 -5.09 0.52 9.79
CA GLY A 19 -5.09 0.81 8.36
C GLY A 19 -4.40 -0.29 7.55
N VAL A 20 -3.33 -0.90 8.09
CA VAL A 20 -2.64 -2.05 7.47
C VAL A 20 -3.53 -3.29 7.43
N LEU A 21 -4.18 -3.62 8.55
CA LEU A 21 -5.11 -4.74 8.63
C LEU A 21 -6.31 -4.53 7.70
N SER A 22 -6.81 -3.30 7.63
CA SER A 22 -7.89 -2.94 6.72
C SER A 22 -7.48 -3.08 5.25
N ALA A 23 -6.22 -2.77 4.91
CA ALA A 23 -5.70 -3.00 3.56
C ALA A 23 -5.70 -4.48 3.20
N TYR A 24 -5.18 -5.33 4.10
CA TYR A 24 -5.15 -6.78 3.90
C TYR A 24 -6.56 -7.38 3.76
N LEU A 25 -7.45 -7.08 4.71
CA LEU A 25 -8.83 -7.61 4.69
C LEU A 25 -9.65 -7.02 3.53
N GLY A 26 -9.44 -5.74 3.22
CA GLY A 26 -10.05 -5.08 2.07
C GLY A 26 -9.65 -5.73 0.75
N CYS A 27 -8.37 -6.12 0.62
CA CYS A 27 -7.89 -6.90 -0.52
C CYS A 27 -8.53 -8.28 -0.57
N MET A 28 -8.52 -9.01 0.54
CA MET A 28 -9.08 -10.35 0.62
C MET A 28 -10.56 -10.38 0.23
N ILE A 29 -11.33 -9.40 0.67
CA ILE A 29 -12.75 -9.31 0.36
C ILE A 29 -12.92 -8.81 -1.09
N GLY A 30 -12.34 -7.64 -1.40
CA GLY A 30 -12.61 -6.91 -2.64
C GLY A 30 -12.00 -7.55 -3.89
N ALA A 31 -10.72 -7.89 -3.85
CA ALA A 31 -10.00 -8.47 -4.99
C ALA A 31 -9.88 -10.00 -4.90
N GLY A 32 -10.23 -10.58 -3.77
CA GLY A 32 -10.23 -12.02 -3.55
C GLY A 32 -11.62 -12.65 -3.65
N VAL A 33 -12.42 -12.54 -2.58
CA VAL A 33 -13.73 -13.19 -2.46
C VAL A 33 -14.68 -12.72 -3.55
N LEU A 34 -14.78 -11.42 -3.81
CA LEU A 34 -15.66 -10.88 -4.85
C LEU A 34 -15.18 -11.18 -6.27
N ALA A 35 -13.93 -11.62 -6.43
CA ALA A 35 -13.35 -12.01 -7.72
C ALA A 35 -13.24 -13.54 -7.87
N ASP A 36 -13.92 -14.31 -7.01
CA ASP A 36 -13.92 -15.77 -6.99
C ASP A 36 -12.51 -16.40 -6.91
N MET A 37 -11.58 -15.72 -6.25
CA MET A 37 -10.22 -16.22 -6.08
C MET A 37 -10.21 -17.39 -5.07
N PRO A 38 -9.49 -18.49 -5.34
CA PRO A 38 -9.38 -19.60 -4.39
C PRO A 38 -8.93 -19.11 -3.02
N PHE A 39 -9.66 -19.45 -1.97
CA PHE A 39 -9.45 -18.87 -0.63
C PHE A 39 -8.01 -19.06 -0.11
N SER A 40 -7.43 -20.25 -0.33
CA SER A 40 -6.04 -20.55 0.05
C SER A 40 -5.02 -19.63 -0.64
N LEU A 41 -5.25 -19.29 -1.91
CA LEU A 41 -4.42 -18.33 -2.65
C LEU A 41 -4.70 -16.91 -2.17
N ASN A 42 -5.96 -16.53 -2.01
CA ASN A 42 -6.39 -15.19 -1.62
C ASN A 42 -5.70 -14.73 -0.33
N VAL A 43 -5.68 -15.60 0.70
CA VAL A 43 -4.99 -15.33 1.99
C VAL A 43 -3.52 -14.93 1.79
N ILE A 44 -2.82 -15.59 0.87
CA ILE A 44 -1.39 -15.36 0.59
C ILE A 44 -1.21 -14.18 -0.36
N TRP A 45 -2.03 -14.10 -1.40
CA TRP A 45 -1.94 -13.05 -2.42
C TRP A 45 -2.22 -11.67 -1.81
N SER A 46 -3.23 -11.56 -0.95
CA SER A 46 -3.57 -10.32 -0.25
C SER A 46 -2.48 -9.81 0.68
N THR A 47 -1.47 -10.63 1.06
CA THR A 47 -0.34 -10.10 1.83
C THR A 47 0.47 -9.07 1.03
N ALA A 48 0.31 -9.00 -0.30
CA ALA A 48 0.83 -7.89 -1.11
C ALA A 48 0.42 -6.54 -0.53
N ASP A 49 -0.85 -6.37 -0.17
CA ASP A 49 -1.39 -5.11 0.34
C ASP A 49 -1.01 -4.87 1.79
N LEU A 50 -0.88 -5.96 2.57
CA LEU A 50 -0.31 -5.89 3.91
C LEU A 50 1.10 -5.29 3.88
N TRP A 51 1.99 -5.82 3.02
CA TRP A 51 3.35 -5.30 2.89
C TRP A 51 3.35 -3.86 2.38
N GLN A 52 2.54 -3.57 1.37
CA GLN A 52 2.49 -2.24 0.77
C GLN A 52 2.03 -1.14 1.74
N ALA A 53 1.20 -1.48 2.73
CA ALA A 53 0.76 -0.57 3.78
C ALA A 53 1.72 -0.55 4.99
N LEU A 54 2.29 -1.71 5.36
CA LEU A 54 3.18 -1.83 6.53
C LEU A 54 4.52 -1.13 6.32
N ILE A 55 5.10 -1.20 5.12
CA ILE A 55 6.39 -0.57 4.80
C ILE A 55 6.37 0.95 5.03
N PRO A 56 5.42 1.73 4.45
CA PRO A 56 5.35 3.17 4.73
C PRO A 56 5.07 3.45 6.20
N LEU A 57 4.18 2.70 6.84
CA LEU A 57 3.84 2.91 8.25
C LEU A 57 5.08 2.77 9.15
N THR A 58 5.79 1.66 9.00
CA THR A 58 7.01 1.37 9.77
C THR A 58 8.11 2.39 9.50
N ALA A 59 8.32 2.79 8.24
CA ALA A 59 9.31 3.81 7.90
C ALA A 59 8.96 5.18 8.50
N PHE A 60 7.72 5.62 8.39
CA PHE A 60 7.29 6.91 8.95
C PHE A 60 7.40 6.94 10.47
N ALA A 61 7.05 5.84 11.14
CA ALA A 61 7.23 5.69 12.57
C ALA A 61 8.70 5.68 13.00
N TYR A 62 9.52 4.82 12.36
CA TYR A 62 10.94 4.66 12.69
C TYR A 62 11.74 5.94 12.50
N PHE A 63 11.55 6.61 11.35
CA PHE A 63 12.25 7.87 11.06
C PHE A 63 11.59 9.09 11.70
N LYS A 64 10.44 8.93 12.36
CA LYS A 64 9.62 10.01 12.91
C LYS A 64 9.32 11.08 11.85
N ALA A 65 8.99 10.63 10.64
CA ALA A 65 8.65 11.51 9.53
C ALA A 65 7.35 12.25 9.83
N ASN A 66 7.19 13.46 9.30
CA ASN A 66 5.92 14.16 9.38
C ASN A 66 5.00 13.69 8.24
N ILE A 67 3.87 13.06 8.59
CA ILE A 67 2.88 12.60 7.60
C ILE A 67 2.39 13.69 6.64
N ARG A 68 2.49 14.97 7.00
CA ARG A 68 2.08 16.10 6.13
C ARG A 68 3.15 16.50 5.10
N LEU A 69 4.24 15.75 4.99
CA LEU A 69 5.32 15.96 4.01
C LEU A 69 5.85 17.42 4.04
N ARG A 70 6.21 17.90 5.24
CA ARG A 70 6.61 19.29 5.48
C ARG A 70 8.04 19.57 5.08
N THR A 71 8.93 18.59 5.24
CA THR A 71 10.36 18.74 4.97
C THR A 71 10.81 17.90 3.78
N LYS A 72 11.98 18.24 3.20
CA LYS A 72 12.61 17.41 2.15
C LYS A 72 12.90 15.98 2.64
N ARG A 73 13.19 15.82 3.93
CA ARG A 73 13.38 14.52 4.58
C ARG A 73 12.11 13.68 4.54
N ASP A 74 10.96 14.27 4.89
CA ASP A 74 9.67 13.57 4.86
C ASP A 74 9.31 13.13 3.43
N TRP A 75 9.58 14.00 2.45
CA TRP A 75 9.44 13.66 1.03
C TRP A 75 10.36 12.52 0.60
N GLY A 76 11.63 12.52 1.02
CA GLY A 76 12.55 11.44 0.73
C GLY A 76 12.08 10.10 1.30
N ILE A 77 11.57 10.09 2.53
CA ILE A 77 11.03 8.89 3.18
C ILE A 77 9.77 8.42 2.46
N PHE A 78 8.87 9.33 2.07
CA PHE A 78 7.71 9.02 1.25
C PHE A 78 8.11 8.40 -0.09
N LEU A 79 8.99 9.05 -0.85
CA LEU A 79 9.39 8.59 -2.19
C LEU A 79 10.05 7.21 -2.13
N LEU A 80 10.90 6.98 -1.13
CA LEU A 80 11.61 5.71 -0.99
C LEU A 80 10.71 4.60 -0.44
N PHE A 81 10.07 4.80 0.71
CA PHE A 81 9.35 3.74 1.42
C PHE A 81 7.85 3.73 1.12
N GLY A 82 7.23 4.90 0.96
CA GLY A 82 5.80 5.01 0.67
C GLY A 82 5.45 4.97 -0.81
N CYS A 83 6.42 5.08 -1.70
CA CYS A 83 6.20 5.01 -3.13
C CYS A 83 7.05 3.93 -3.82
N PHE A 84 8.38 3.93 -3.67
CA PHE A 84 9.19 2.99 -4.45
C PHE A 84 9.18 1.58 -3.87
N LEU A 85 9.68 1.40 -2.64
CA LEU A 85 9.91 0.08 -2.05
C LEU A 85 8.61 -0.69 -1.79
N ASN A 86 7.58 -0.03 -1.29
CA ASN A 86 6.31 -0.68 -1.02
C ASN A 86 5.68 -1.22 -2.32
N ASN A 87 5.62 -0.40 -3.37
CA ASN A 87 5.07 -0.80 -4.66
C ASN A 87 5.92 -1.85 -5.35
N LEU A 88 7.26 -1.80 -5.19
CA LEU A 88 8.15 -2.83 -5.70
C LEU A 88 7.83 -4.18 -5.07
N ILE A 89 7.76 -4.22 -3.74
CA ILE A 89 7.48 -5.46 -2.99
C ILE A 89 6.07 -5.96 -3.29
N GLY A 90 5.07 -5.06 -3.31
CA GLY A 90 3.69 -5.41 -3.64
C GLY A 90 3.53 -5.99 -5.04
N ALA A 91 4.10 -5.32 -6.05
CA ALA A 91 4.03 -5.78 -7.44
C ALA A 91 4.80 -7.09 -7.65
N LEU A 92 5.98 -7.24 -7.03
CA LEU A 92 6.73 -8.50 -7.08
C LEU A 92 5.93 -9.64 -6.45
N TRP A 93 5.37 -9.42 -5.26
CA TRP A 93 4.57 -10.42 -4.55
C TRP A 93 3.32 -10.81 -5.35
N GLY A 94 2.55 -9.82 -5.79
CA GLY A 94 1.33 -10.02 -6.55
C GLY A 94 1.56 -10.73 -7.87
N ALA A 95 2.62 -10.37 -8.61
CA ALA A 95 2.96 -11.02 -9.88
C ALA A 95 3.53 -12.44 -9.67
N LEU A 96 4.38 -12.64 -8.66
CA LEU A 96 4.98 -13.96 -8.41
C LEU A 96 3.92 -14.98 -7.99
N THR A 97 3.03 -14.61 -7.07
CA THR A 97 2.03 -15.52 -6.51
C THR A 97 1.05 -16.04 -7.58
N ILE A 98 0.58 -15.18 -8.50
CA ILE A 98 -0.32 -15.61 -9.59
C ILE A 98 0.40 -16.45 -10.65
N VAL A 99 1.71 -16.23 -10.85
CA VAL A 99 2.52 -17.05 -11.75
C VAL A 99 2.79 -18.43 -11.15
N VAL A 100 3.14 -18.50 -9.87
CA VAL A 100 3.43 -19.76 -9.16
C VAL A 100 2.20 -20.67 -9.11
N VAL A 101 1.00 -20.11 -9.00
CA VAL A 101 -0.26 -20.88 -9.00
C VAL A 101 -0.77 -21.16 -10.43
N GLY A 102 -0.06 -20.68 -11.46
CA GLY A 102 -0.37 -20.98 -12.86
C GLY A 102 -1.57 -20.20 -13.42
N MET A 103 -2.04 -19.15 -12.73
CA MET A 103 -3.05 -18.25 -13.27
C MET A 103 -2.51 -17.39 -14.42
N VAL A 104 -1.20 -17.11 -14.39
CA VAL A 104 -0.49 -16.37 -15.44
C VAL A 104 0.73 -17.18 -15.88
N PRO A 105 1.01 -17.30 -17.20
CA PRO A 105 2.22 -17.96 -17.67
C PRO A 105 3.48 -17.28 -17.14
N GLY A 106 4.50 -18.05 -16.77
CA GLY A 106 5.76 -17.48 -16.26
C GLY A 106 6.48 -16.56 -17.25
N THR A 107 6.24 -16.73 -18.56
CA THR A 107 6.74 -15.82 -19.61
C THR A 107 6.16 -14.41 -19.49
N GLU A 108 4.96 -14.27 -18.92
CA GLU A 108 4.25 -13.00 -18.73
C GLU A 108 4.55 -12.34 -17.38
N PHE A 109 5.46 -12.93 -16.59
CA PHE A 109 5.81 -12.40 -15.26
C PHE A 109 6.25 -10.93 -15.34
N PHE A 110 7.21 -10.61 -16.23
CA PHE A 110 7.76 -9.26 -16.32
C PHE A 110 6.73 -8.24 -16.78
N VAL A 111 5.87 -8.60 -17.74
CA VAL A 111 4.79 -7.73 -18.23
C VAL A 111 3.79 -7.46 -17.11
N THR A 112 3.39 -8.49 -16.37
CA THR A 112 2.46 -8.38 -15.26
C THR A 112 3.05 -7.53 -14.13
N PHE A 113 4.28 -7.81 -13.73
CA PHE A 113 5.01 -7.04 -12.72
C PHE A 113 5.14 -5.56 -13.12
N GLN A 114 5.61 -5.27 -14.34
CA GLN A 114 5.85 -3.90 -14.79
C GLN A 114 4.56 -3.09 -14.87
N ASN A 115 3.48 -3.68 -15.38
CA ASN A 115 2.18 -3.02 -15.46
C ASN A 115 1.63 -2.67 -14.08
N TRP A 116 1.77 -3.60 -13.13
CA TRP A 116 1.32 -3.38 -11.76
C TRP A 116 2.18 -2.33 -11.05
N PHE A 117 3.51 -2.49 -11.09
CA PHE A 117 4.45 -1.55 -10.48
C PHE A 117 4.26 -0.13 -11.00
N THR A 118 4.24 0.05 -12.32
CA THR A 118 4.09 1.36 -12.95
C THR A 118 2.75 2.00 -12.59
N GLY A 119 1.66 1.23 -12.65
CA GLY A 119 0.33 1.71 -12.27
C GLY A 119 0.26 2.14 -10.80
N ASN A 120 0.90 1.40 -9.91
CA ASN A 120 0.93 1.73 -8.49
C ASN A 120 1.76 2.98 -8.20
N ILE A 121 2.93 3.12 -8.83
CA ILE A 121 3.79 4.31 -8.69
C ILE A 121 3.04 5.57 -9.11
N ILE A 122 2.41 5.56 -10.28
CA ILE A 122 1.65 6.71 -10.79
C ILE A 122 0.54 7.10 -9.81
N THR A 123 -0.26 6.11 -9.39
CA THR A 123 -1.38 6.33 -8.45
C THR A 123 -0.87 6.89 -7.13
N THR A 124 0.21 6.31 -6.60
CA THR A 124 0.80 6.69 -5.31
C THR A 124 1.33 8.12 -5.34
N LEU A 125 2.08 8.49 -6.38
CA LEU A 125 2.66 9.83 -6.52
C LEU A 125 1.61 10.93 -6.64
N VAL A 126 0.47 10.63 -7.26
CA VAL A 126 -0.60 11.61 -7.46
C VAL A 126 -1.46 11.75 -6.21
N ILE A 127 -1.95 10.62 -5.67
CA ILE A 127 -3.01 10.64 -4.65
C ILE A 127 -2.42 10.79 -3.25
N VAL A 128 -1.35 10.06 -2.90
CA VAL A 128 -0.86 10.02 -1.51
C VAL A 128 -0.38 11.39 -1.05
N PRO A 129 0.48 12.14 -1.77
CA PRO A 129 0.91 13.47 -1.33
C PRO A 129 -0.25 14.46 -1.21
N PHE A 130 -1.25 14.35 -2.09
CA PHE A 130 -2.43 15.19 -2.03
C PHE A 130 -3.21 14.94 -0.72
N CYS A 131 -3.55 13.68 -0.44
CA CYS A 131 -4.23 13.32 0.80
C CYS A 131 -3.39 13.72 2.03
N LEU A 132 -2.10 13.43 2.00
CA LEU A 132 -1.19 13.69 3.10
C LEU A 132 -1.03 15.18 3.42
N ARG A 133 -0.94 16.06 2.42
CA ARG A 133 -0.81 17.51 2.65
C ARG A 133 -2.13 18.20 2.98
N TYR A 134 -3.18 17.89 2.22
CA TYR A 134 -4.40 18.69 2.22
C TYR A 134 -5.50 18.08 3.08
N ILE A 135 -5.60 16.76 3.17
CA ILE A 135 -6.70 16.08 3.88
C ILE A 135 -6.31 15.77 5.33
N THR A 136 -5.06 15.37 5.57
CA THR A 136 -4.54 15.06 6.92
C THR A 136 -4.87 16.10 7.99
N PRO A 137 -4.81 17.43 7.77
CA PRO A 137 -5.16 18.41 8.80
C PRO A 137 -6.58 18.28 9.34
N TYR A 138 -7.51 17.79 8.52
CA TYR A 138 -8.90 17.55 8.91
C TYR A 138 -9.04 16.20 9.63
N ILE A 139 -8.38 15.16 9.10
CA ILE A 139 -8.40 13.82 9.73
C ILE A 139 -7.78 13.85 11.13
N GLN A 140 -6.72 14.62 11.34
CA GLN A 140 -6.07 14.80 12.65
C GLN A 140 -6.99 15.38 13.73
N GLN A 141 -8.13 15.98 13.35
CA GLN A 141 -9.14 16.50 14.29
C GLN A 141 -10.18 15.44 14.69
N THR A 142 -10.19 14.29 14.00
CA THR A 142 -11.15 13.21 14.26
C THR A 142 -10.68 12.33 15.42
N LYS A 143 -11.64 11.73 16.15
CA LYS A 143 -11.35 10.77 17.23
C LYS A 143 -10.72 9.46 16.75
N SER A 144 -10.93 9.13 15.47
CA SER A 144 -10.39 7.91 14.85
C SER A 144 -8.91 8.02 14.50
N TYR A 145 -8.32 9.22 14.47
CA TYR A 145 -6.93 9.39 14.10
C TYR A 145 -5.97 8.81 15.15
N VAL A 146 -5.02 8.01 14.67
CA VAL A 146 -4.10 7.23 15.49
C VAL A 146 -2.79 8.00 15.61
N GLN A 147 -2.57 8.60 16.79
CA GLN A 147 -1.36 9.37 17.07
C GLN A 147 -0.14 8.46 17.26
N ASN A 148 1.03 8.85 16.75
CA ASN A 148 2.28 8.09 16.85
C ASN A 148 2.24 6.69 16.21
N TYR A 149 1.44 6.51 15.16
CA TYR A 149 1.46 5.33 14.27
C TYR A 149 0.99 4.00 14.88
N TRP A 150 0.80 3.88 16.20
CA TRP A 150 0.45 2.65 16.96
C TRP A 150 0.93 1.37 16.25
N ILE A 151 2.25 1.22 16.20
CA ILE A 151 2.93 -0.04 15.92
C ILE A 151 3.12 -0.76 17.25
#